data_AF-A0A951B6Z1-F1
#
_entry.id   AF-A0A951B6Z1-F1
#
_cell.length_a   1.000
_cell.length_b   1.000
_cell.length_c   1.000
_cell.angle_alpha   90.00
_cell.angle_beta   90.00
_cell.angle_gamma   90.00
#
_symmetry.space_group_name_H-M   'P 1'
#
loop_
_entity.id
_entity.type
_entity.pdbx_description
1 polymer ?
#
loop_
_entity_poly.entity_id
_entity_poly.type
_entity_poly.pdbx_seq_one_letter_code
_entity_poly.pdbx_strand_id
1 'polypeptide(L)'
;MKKMNGYAALLLAASTWSYGQTSSAPIKVLKPQPKTAPQRKMTPQQQFALDTVRNAVARPVQDPQERLRVLSTAVSVANALSRPLAAKFANEGVKLEQQLINSGTEPAASMMQTGFVTCANATEFVDQLAPTKVMLAEQSLIGAVMTCPAAAQATQAKIDAGAAQGQVVPRAFMAAAEQAGLKSQWSQSRFERLMTSLPDQKDAGKDSANLAAMYDHMAPVVSKDVATKTGLSFLDWLSKVADSPERNLAVRITTDAMKKALGADAYAEALRSDVIAQQTSLISGPMDIEHPEEEAVSVTDAITSRGTDKTESLRAMPPTKRARAAAADAFAEGTNGRNRAQADKYFDIAFSALDEAWQSHAEGTNMTQAIEEVCEAAAQVDYVAALKRAERLSAPAEQAIGMLAVARVILGKQS
;
A
#
# COMPACT_ATOMS: atom_id res chain seq x y z
N MET A 1 73.09 -4.09 -25.07
CA MET A 1 73.64 -4.77 -23.87
C MET A 1 72.73 -5.93 -23.50
N LYS A 2 73.33 -7.14 -23.35
CA LYS A 2 72.95 -8.40 -22.64
C LYS A 2 71.56 -8.46 -21.96
N LYS A 3 70.83 -9.58 -21.85
CA LYS A 3 70.86 -10.98 -22.33
C LYS A 3 69.55 -11.64 -21.83
N MET A 4 69.09 -12.68 -22.53
CA MET A 4 68.06 -13.64 -22.15
C MET A 4 68.39 -14.43 -20.86
N ASN A 5 67.35 -15.05 -20.26
CA ASN A 5 67.24 -16.40 -19.65
C ASN A 5 66.08 -16.36 -18.63
N GLY A 6 65.04 -17.20 -18.60
CA GLY A 6 64.88 -18.56 -19.07
C GLY A 6 65.45 -19.55 -18.05
N TYR A 7 64.66 -20.12 -17.14
CA TYR A 7 64.84 -21.47 -16.57
C TYR A 7 63.55 -22.00 -15.93
N ALA A 8 63.37 -23.29 -16.12
CA ALA A 8 62.24 -24.13 -15.76
C ALA A 8 62.56 -25.05 -14.57
N ALA A 9 61.55 -25.83 -14.16
CA ALA A 9 61.60 -27.09 -13.39
C ALA A 9 61.74 -26.95 -11.85
N LEU A 10 61.22 -27.81 -10.98
CA LEU A 10 60.80 -29.22 -11.10
C LEU A 10 59.94 -29.62 -9.85
N LEU A 11 58.94 -30.49 -10.08
CA LEU A 11 58.34 -31.59 -9.27
C LEU A 11 58.45 -31.62 -7.73
N LEU A 12 57.33 -31.94 -7.08
CA LEU A 12 57.25 -33.00 -6.06
C LEU A 12 55.84 -33.63 -6.02
N ALA A 13 55.81 -34.94 -6.25
CA ALA A 13 54.65 -35.80 -6.20
C ALA A 13 54.39 -36.28 -4.76
N ALA A 14 53.14 -36.50 -4.40
CA ALA A 14 52.76 -37.41 -3.32
C ALA A 14 51.45 -38.12 -3.67
N SER A 15 51.61 -39.37 -4.11
CA SER A 15 50.55 -40.36 -4.30
C SER A 15 50.36 -41.16 -3.02
N THR A 16 49.16 -41.14 -2.44
CA THR A 16 48.75 -42.08 -1.38
C THR A 16 47.54 -42.89 -1.83
N TRP A 17 47.84 -44.11 -2.29
CA TRP A 17 47.17 -45.38 -1.99
C TRP A 17 45.72 -45.29 -1.47
N SER A 18 44.74 -45.57 -2.35
CA SER A 18 43.41 -46.00 -1.96
C SER A 18 43.38 -47.52 -1.81
N TYR A 19 43.28 -48.01 -0.57
CA TYR A 19 42.91 -49.38 -0.28
C TYR A 19 41.39 -49.53 -0.39
N GLY A 20 40.94 -50.51 -1.17
CA GLY A 20 39.55 -50.95 -1.16
C GLY A 20 39.23 -51.63 0.16
N GLN A 21 38.15 -51.18 0.80
CA GLN A 21 37.47 -51.90 1.86
C GLN A 21 36.04 -52.18 1.40
N THR A 22 35.75 -53.45 1.24
CA THR A 22 34.44 -54.01 0.92
C THR A 22 33.52 -53.95 2.14
N SER A 23 32.25 -53.63 1.86
CA SER A 23 31.05 -54.17 2.50
C SER A 23 30.84 -53.94 4.01
N SER A 24 30.02 -52.94 4.31
CA SER A 24 28.74 -53.18 4.99
C SER A 24 27.79 -52.02 4.67
N ALA A 25 26.60 -52.36 4.17
CA ALA A 25 25.57 -51.37 3.86
C ALA A 25 25.18 -50.64 5.15
N PRO A 26 25.16 -49.29 5.18
CA PRO A 26 24.61 -48.58 6.32
C PRO A 26 23.11 -48.87 6.36
N ILE A 27 22.68 -49.54 7.42
CA ILE A 27 21.27 -49.62 7.81
C ILE A 27 20.77 -48.18 7.85
N LYS A 28 19.89 -47.82 6.90
CA LYS A 28 19.13 -46.57 6.96
C LYS A 28 18.29 -46.64 8.23
N VAL A 29 18.80 -46.06 9.30
CA VAL A 29 17.99 -45.69 10.45
C VAL A 29 16.96 -44.70 9.91
N LEU A 30 15.72 -45.19 9.76
CA LEU A 30 14.56 -44.34 9.54
C LEU A 30 14.57 -43.31 10.67
N LYS A 31 15.00 -42.09 10.35
CA LYS A 31 14.76 -40.93 11.22
C LYS A 31 13.26 -40.96 11.49
N PRO A 32 12.82 -40.95 12.77
CA PRO A 32 11.40 -40.83 13.07
C PRO A 32 10.89 -39.60 12.32
N GLN A 33 9.90 -39.81 11.45
CA GLN A 33 9.18 -38.71 10.83
C GLN A 33 8.82 -37.73 11.94
N PRO A 34 9.09 -36.42 11.77
CA PRO A 34 8.62 -35.44 12.74
C PRO A 34 7.13 -35.66 12.88
N LYS A 35 6.68 -36.08 14.08
CA LYS A 35 5.27 -36.17 14.42
C LYS A 35 4.66 -34.84 14.02
N THR A 36 3.81 -34.88 13.01
CA THR A 36 3.02 -33.75 12.54
C THR A 36 2.46 -33.08 13.79
N ALA A 37 2.84 -31.82 14.03
CA ALA A 37 2.34 -31.07 15.16
C ALA A 37 0.82 -31.22 15.20
N PRO A 38 0.20 -31.45 16.37
CA PRO A 38 -1.23 -31.66 16.47
C PRO A 38 -1.93 -30.48 15.79
N GLN A 39 -2.66 -30.76 14.71
CA GLN A 39 -3.45 -29.75 14.04
C GLN A 39 -4.42 -29.19 15.08
N ARG A 40 -4.25 -27.92 15.42
CA ARG A 40 -5.15 -27.21 16.33
C ARG A 40 -6.56 -27.35 15.74
N LYS A 41 -7.43 -28.09 16.43
CA LYS A 41 -8.82 -28.23 16.00
C LYS A 41 -9.45 -26.83 15.99
N MET A 42 -9.95 -26.41 14.83
CA MET A 42 -10.65 -25.13 14.69
C MET A 42 -11.92 -25.16 15.53
N THR A 43 -12.26 -24.01 16.13
CA THR A 43 -13.57 -23.83 16.76
C THR A 43 -14.67 -23.78 15.69
N PRO A 44 -15.95 -24.06 16.02
CA PRO A 44 -17.05 -23.97 15.07
C PRO A 44 -17.16 -22.59 14.39
N GLN A 45 -16.87 -21.53 15.13
CA GLN A 45 -16.84 -20.15 14.63
C GLN A 45 -15.64 -19.87 13.71
N GLN A 46 -14.46 -20.43 13.99
CA GLN A 46 -13.31 -20.37 13.07
C GLN A 46 -13.59 -21.12 11.78
N GLN A 47 -14.25 -22.28 11.87
CA GLN A 47 -14.67 -23.03 10.71
C GLN A 47 -15.69 -22.25 9.89
N PHE A 48 -16.69 -21.65 10.54
CA PHE A 48 -17.67 -20.78 9.89
C PHE A 48 -17.02 -19.58 9.19
N ALA A 49 -16.08 -18.90 9.85
CA ALA A 49 -15.35 -17.78 9.26
C ALA A 49 -14.50 -18.25 8.06
N LEU A 50 -13.85 -19.41 8.15
CA LEU A 50 -13.08 -20.00 7.05
C LEU A 50 -13.98 -20.33 5.85
N ASP A 51 -15.15 -20.90 6.09
CA ASP A 51 -16.10 -21.24 5.03
C ASP A 51 -16.69 -19.97 4.40
N THR A 52 -16.93 -18.93 5.21
CA THR A 52 -17.31 -17.59 4.71
C THR A 52 -16.24 -17.00 3.80
N VAL A 53 -14.96 -17.06 4.20
CA VAL A 53 -13.82 -16.60 3.38
C VAL A 53 -13.74 -17.38 2.06
N ARG A 54 -13.89 -18.71 2.11
CA ARG A 54 -13.87 -19.55 0.91
C ARG A 54 -15.01 -19.21 -0.03
N ASN A 55 -16.22 -19.03 0.49
CA ASN A 55 -17.38 -18.67 -0.30
C ASN A 55 -17.23 -17.27 -0.91
N ALA A 56 -16.73 -16.30 -0.14
CA ALA A 56 -16.46 -14.95 -0.63
C ALA A 56 -15.47 -14.94 -1.80
N VAL A 57 -14.33 -15.62 -1.65
CA VAL A 57 -13.29 -15.67 -2.69
C VAL A 57 -13.67 -16.57 -3.88
N ALA A 58 -14.59 -17.51 -3.71
CA ALA A 58 -15.10 -18.34 -4.80
C ALA A 58 -16.08 -17.61 -5.72
N ARG A 59 -16.56 -16.40 -5.35
CA ARG A 59 -17.48 -15.63 -6.19
C ARG A 59 -16.80 -15.21 -7.50
N PRO A 60 -17.52 -15.28 -8.64
CA PRO A 60 -16.97 -14.87 -9.93
C PRO A 60 -16.94 -13.34 -10.02
N VAL A 61 -15.78 -12.75 -9.76
CA VAL A 61 -15.51 -11.32 -9.96
C VAL A 61 -14.82 -11.16 -11.31
N GLN A 62 -15.47 -10.50 -12.26
CA GLN A 62 -14.97 -10.38 -13.64
C GLN A 62 -13.89 -9.30 -13.79
N ASP A 63 -14.04 -8.18 -13.09
CA ASP A 63 -13.06 -7.09 -13.13
C ASP A 63 -11.79 -7.49 -12.33
N PRO A 64 -10.60 -7.51 -12.98
CA PRO A 64 -9.34 -7.78 -12.29
C PRO A 64 -9.03 -6.80 -11.14
N GLN A 65 -9.48 -5.54 -11.21
CA GLN A 65 -9.28 -4.54 -10.15
C GLN A 65 -10.07 -4.90 -8.90
N GLU A 66 -11.35 -5.21 -9.07
CA GLU A 66 -12.21 -5.69 -8.00
C GLU A 66 -11.74 -7.02 -7.43
N ARG A 67 -11.28 -7.94 -8.30
CA ARG A 67 -10.73 -9.22 -7.86
C ARG A 67 -9.49 -9.00 -6.98
N LEU A 68 -8.62 -8.08 -7.36
CA LEU A 68 -7.44 -7.73 -6.56
C LEU A 68 -7.83 -7.18 -5.19
N ARG A 69 -8.82 -6.28 -5.11
CA ARG A 69 -9.37 -5.78 -3.83
C ARG A 69 -9.90 -6.90 -2.94
N VAL A 70 -10.68 -7.83 -3.51
CA VAL A 70 -11.21 -9.00 -2.78
C VAL A 70 -10.06 -9.84 -2.21
N LEU A 71 -9.02 -10.11 -3.01
CA LEU A 71 -7.88 -10.91 -2.56
C LEU A 71 -7.03 -10.20 -1.50
N SER A 72 -6.82 -8.88 -1.63
CA SER A 72 -6.10 -8.09 -0.62
C SER A 72 -6.85 -8.01 0.70
N THR A 73 -8.18 -7.96 0.67
CA THR A 73 -9.01 -8.04 1.88
C THR A 73 -9.01 -9.46 2.45
N ALA A 74 -9.09 -10.48 1.59
CA ALA A 74 -9.21 -11.88 2.02
C ALA A 74 -7.94 -12.40 2.70
N VAL A 75 -6.75 -11.97 2.26
CA VAL A 75 -5.49 -12.51 2.76
C VAL A 75 -5.29 -12.25 4.25
N SER A 76 -5.73 -11.10 4.76
CA SER A 76 -5.61 -10.74 6.18
C SER A 76 -6.48 -11.65 7.07
N VAL A 77 -7.73 -11.87 6.66
CA VAL A 77 -8.68 -12.76 7.35
C VAL A 77 -8.23 -14.21 7.24
N ALA A 78 -7.81 -14.64 6.05
CA ALA A 78 -7.34 -16.00 5.80
C ALA A 78 -6.08 -16.33 6.60
N ASN A 79 -5.16 -15.38 6.80
CA ASN A 79 -3.90 -15.66 7.49
C ASN A 79 -4.10 -16.07 8.95
N ALA A 80 -5.10 -15.49 9.63
CA ALA A 80 -5.46 -15.86 11.00
C ALA A 80 -6.02 -17.30 11.12
N LEU A 81 -6.58 -17.83 10.03
CA LEU A 81 -7.26 -19.14 9.98
C LEU A 81 -6.40 -20.23 9.35
N SER A 82 -5.80 -19.94 8.20
CA SER A 82 -5.08 -20.88 7.35
C SER A 82 -3.99 -20.16 6.54
N ARG A 83 -2.75 -20.23 7.03
CA ARG A 83 -1.57 -19.70 6.31
C ARG A 83 -1.43 -20.22 4.87
N PRO A 84 -1.67 -21.51 4.56
CA PRO A 84 -1.63 -21.99 3.18
C PRO A 84 -2.66 -21.31 2.28
N LEU A 85 -3.86 -21.04 2.80
CA LEU A 85 -4.90 -20.34 2.04
C LEU A 85 -4.54 -18.87 1.80
N ALA A 86 -4.03 -18.19 2.83
CA ALA A 86 -3.55 -16.82 2.70
C ALA A 86 -2.42 -16.71 1.67
N ALA A 87 -1.44 -17.64 1.70
CA ALA A 87 -0.38 -17.70 0.71
C ALA A 87 -0.91 -17.91 -0.71
N LYS A 88 -1.95 -18.74 -0.89
CA LYS A 88 -2.61 -18.91 -2.19
C LYS A 88 -3.21 -17.60 -2.69
N PHE A 89 -3.95 -16.88 -1.85
CA PHE A 89 -4.54 -15.58 -2.21
C PHE A 89 -3.48 -14.52 -2.49
N ALA A 90 -2.40 -14.49 -1.70
CA ALA A 90 -1.29 -13.59 -1.94
C ALA A 90 -0.63 -13.84 -3.31
N ASN A 91 -0.36 -15.11 -3.64
CA ASN A 91 0.23 -15.47 -4.93
C ASN A 91 -0.67 -15.13 -6.12
N GLU A 92 -1.98 -15.34 -5.98
CA GLU A 92 -2.95 -14.98 -7.02
C GLU A 92 -3.03 -13.46 -7.20
N GLY A 93 -3.11 -12.71 -6.10
CA GLY A 93 -3.20 -11.26 -6.13
C GLY A 93 -1.93 -10.60 -6.70
N VAL A 94 -0.73 -11.08 -6.35
CA VAL A 94 0.54 -10.56 -6.92
C VAL A 94 0.57 -10.75 -8.44
N LYS A 95 0.05 -11.87 -8.95
CA LYS A 95 -0.05 -12.10 -10.40
C LYS A 95 -1.02 -11.13 -11.07
N LEU A 96 -2.17 -10.89 -10.47
CA LEU A 96 -3.15 -9.93 -10.99
C LEU A 96 -2.63 -8.50 -10.96
N GLU A 97 -1.97 -8.10 -9.87
CA GLU A 97 -1.31 -6.81 -9.73
C GLU A 97 -0.26 -6.59 -10.82
N GLN A 98 0.58 -7.60 -11.07
CA GLN A 98 1.56 -7.55 -12.16
C GLN A 98 0.89 -7.43 -13.54
N GLN A 99 -0.21 -8.17 -13.78
CA GLN A 99 -0.95 -8.11 -15.04
C GLN A 99 -1.56 -6.72 -15.28
N LEU A 100 -2.16 -6.12 -14.25
CA LEU A 100 -2.71 -4.76 -14.31
C LEU A 100 -1.63 -3.75 -14.68
N ILE A 101 -0.50 -3.75 -13.98
CA ILE A 101 0.63 -2.84 -14.26
C ILE A 101 1.16 -3.04 -15.68
N ASN A 102 1.35 -4.30 -16.09
CA ASN A 102 1.83 -4.61 -17.43
C ASN A 102 0.86 -4.14 -18.52
N SER A 103 -0.45 -4.20 -18.26
CA SER A 103 -1.49 -3.65 -19.15
C SER A 103 -1.54 -2.11 -19.18
N GLY A 104 -0.82 -1.43 -18.28
CA GLY A 104 -0.82 0.03 -18.17
C GLY A 104 -1.87 0.58 -17.21
N THR A 105 -2.42 -0.26 -16.33
CA THR A 105 -3.43 0.14 -15.34
C THR A 105 -2.78 0.20 -13.95
N GLU A 106 -3.00 1.30 -13.23
CA GLU A 106 -2.62 1.40 -11.82
C GLU A 106 -3.50 0.47 -10.97
N PRO A 107 -2.93 -0.40 -10.12
CA PRO A 107 -3.71 -1.26 -9.25
C PRO A 107 -4.49 -0.47 -8.19
N ALA A 108 -5.78 -0.76 -8.03
CA ALA A 108 -6.64 -0.13 -7.02
C ALA A 108 -6.36 -0.61 -5.58
N ALA A 109 -5.57 -1.66 -5.43
CA ALA A 109 -5.04 -2.17 -4.17
C ALA A 109 -3.68 -2.83 -4.47
N SER A 110 -2.83 -2.98 -3.45
CA SER A 110 -1.54 -3.65 -3.61
C SER A 110 -1.43 -4.84 -2.66
N MET A 111 -1.16 -6.03 -3.20
CA MET A 111 -0.84 -7.20 -2.39
C MET A 111 0.44 -7.01 -1.60
N MET A 112 1.41 -6.26 -2.16
CA MET A 112 2.68 -6.00 -1.50
C MET A 112 2.52 -5.26 -0.17
N GLN A 113 1.44 -4.51 -0.01
CA GLN A 113 1.16 -3.76 1.21
C GLN A 113 0.45 -4.58 2.28
N THR A 114 -0.03 -5.79 1.96
CA THR A 114 -0.74 -6.59 2.95
C THR A 114 0.19 -7.23 3.98
N GLY A 115 1.51 -7.24 3.75
CA GLY A 115 2.49 -7.90 4.62
C GLY A 115 2.46 -9.43 4.58
N PHE A 116 1.73 -10.02 3.62
CA PHE A 116 1.58 -11.48 3.48
C PHE A 116 2.26 -12.04 2.22
N VAL A 117 2.92 -11.17 1.44
CA VAL A 117 3.72 -11.59 0.29
C VAL A 117 5.08 -12.09 0.79
N THR A 118 5.55 -13.21 0.23
CA THR A 118 6.86 -13.74 0.59
C THR A 118 7.97 -12.88 -0.01
N CYS A 119 9.14 -12.86 0.64
CA CYS A 119 10.30 -12.13 0.11
C CYS A 119 10.65 -12.55 -1.33
N ALA A 120 10.58 -13.84 -1.64
CA ALA A 120 10.86 -14.36 -2.98
C ALA A 120 9.89 -13.77 -4.03
N ASN A 121 8.58 -13.77 -3.74
CA ASN A 121 7.58 -13.22 -4.66
C ASN A 121 7.68 -11.69 -4.79
N ALA A 122 8.00 -10.99 -3.69
CA ALA A 122 8.18 -9.54 -3.72
C ALA A 122 9.40 -9.16 -4.58
N THR A 123 10.53 -9.86 -4.41
CA THR A 123 11.71 -9.67 -5.26
C THR A 123 11.40 -10.00 -6.72
N GLU A 124 10.75 -11.14 -6.99
CA GLU A 124 10.39 -11.54 -8.36
C GLU A 124 9.48 -10.52 -9.06
N PHE A 125 8.48 -9.99 -8.35
CA PHE A 125 7.62 -8.92 -8.87
C PHE A 125 8.42 -7.69 -9.29
N VAL A 126 9.32 -7.22 -8.41
CA VAL A 126 10.14 -6.04 -8.71
C VAL A 126 11.07 -6.31 -9.89
N ASP A 127 11.69 -7.49 -9.94
CA ASP A 127 12.59 -7.86 -11.03
C ASP A 127 11.88 -7.89 -12.39
N GLN A 128 10.65 -8.42 -12.44
CA GLN A 128 9.82 -8.52 -13.64
C GLN A 128 9.19 -7.19 -14.08
N LEU A 129 9.14 -6.18 -13.21
CA LEU A 129 8.57 -4.89 -13.53
C LEU A 129 9.37 -4.18 -14.63
N ALA A 130 8.71 -3.70 -15.69
CA ALA A 130 9.35 -2.88 -16.70
C ALA A 130 9.71 -1.50 -16.12
N PRO A 131 10.91 -0.93 -16.41
CA PRO A 131 11.28 0.37 -15.86
C PRO A 131 10.34 1.52 -16.26
N THR A 132 9.70 1.46 -17.43
CA THR A 132 8.68 2.42 -17.87
C THR A 132 7.37 2.36 -17.07
N LYS A 133 7.20 1.36 -16.19
CA LYS A 133 5.97 1.10 -15.44
C LYS A 133 6.12 1.38 -13.95
N VAL A 134 7.27 1.91 -13.51
CA VAL A 134 7.52 2.16 -12.08
C VAL A 134 6.55 3.17 -11.47
N MET A 135 6.09 4.17 -12.22
CA MET A 135 5.08 5.12 -11.74
C MET A 135 3.75 4.42 -11.41
N LEU A 136 3.26 3.58 -12.32
CA LEU A 136 2.03 2.80 -12.10
C LEU A 136 2.16 1.77 -10.97
N ALA A 137 3.38 1.36 -10.65
CA ALA A 137 3.68 0.38 -9.63
C ALA A 137 4.14 1.02 -8.30
N GLU A 138 4.09 2.35 -8.15
CA GLU A 138 4.75 3.03 -7.03
C GLU A 138 4.26 2.49 -5.68
N GLN A 139 2.94 2.33 -5.53
CA GLN A 139 2.33 1.79 -4.31
C GLN A 139 2.80 0.36 -4.01
N SER A 140 2.94 -0.46 -5.06
CA SER A 140 3.45 -1.83 -4.99
C SER A 140 4.93 -1.88 -4.60
N LEU A 141 5.74 -0.98 -5.14
CA LEU A 141 7.16 -0.84 -4.82
C LEU A 141 7.35 -0.44 -3.35
N ILE A 142 6.52 0.47 -2.82
CA ILE A 142 6.52 0.82 -1.40
C ILE A 142 6.26 -0.43 -0.54
N GLY A 143 5.25 -1.23 -0.88
CA GLY A 143 4.97 -2.48 -0.16
C GLY A 143 6.11 -3.51 -0.27
N ALA A 144 6.72 -3.64 -1.46
CA ALA A 144 7.82 -4.57 -1.70
C ALA A 144 9.05 -4.23 -0.85
N VAL A 145 9.39 -2.94 -0.75
CA VAL A 145 10.49 -2.43 0.09
C VAL A 145 10.30 -2.83 1.56
N MET A 146 9.06 -2.77 2.06
CA MET A 146 8.74 -3.11 3.44
C MET A 146 8.69 -4.63 3.71
N THR A 147 8.72 -5.46 2.66
CA THR A 147 8.62 -6.92 2.80
C THR A 147 9.94 -7.55 3.25
N CYS A 148 11.06 -7.21 2.60
CA CYS A 148 12.37 -7.73 2.98
C CYS A 148 13.54 -6.95 2.34
N PRO A 149 14.77 -7.06 2.87
CA PRO A 149 15.94 -6.36 2.33
C PRO A 149 16.25 -6.67 0.85
N ALA A 150 16.03 -7.91 0.40
CA ALA A 150 16.28 -8.28 -0.99
C ALA A 150 15.32 -7.58 -1.95
N ALA A 151 14.04 -7.46 -1.60
CA ALA A 151 13.05 -6.72 -2.38
C ALA A 151 13.31 -5.21 -2.33
N ALA A 152 13.81 -4.67 -1.21
CA ALA A 152 14.25 -3.28 -1.14
C ALA A 152 15.42 -2.99 -2.09
N GLN A 153 16.44 -3.86 -2.15
CA GLN A 153 17.56 -3.72 -3.10
C GLN A 153 17.10 -3.83 -4.56
N ALA A 154 16.23 -4.78 -4.88
CA ALA A 154 15.64 -4.88 -6.22
C ALA A 154 14.87 -3.60 -6.58
N THR A 155 14.17 -3.01 -5.60
CA THR A 155 13.42 -1.76 -5.79
C THR A 155 14.34 -0.58 -6.06
N GLN A 156 15.47 -0.47 -5.36
CA GLN A 156 16.48 0.56 -5.64
C GLN A 156 16.96 0.49 -7.09
N ALA A 157 17.35 -0.71 -7.54
CA ALA A 157 17.81 -0.93 -8.92
C ALA A 157 16.70 -0.61 -9.94
N LYS A 158 15.45 -0.93 -9.63
CA LYS A 158 14.30 -0.66 -10.50
C LYS A 158 13.97 0.83 -10.59
N ILE A 159 13.99 1.53 -9.46
CA ILE A 159 13.87 2.99 -9.41
C ILE A 159 14.96 3.62 -10.26
N ASP A 160 16.21 3.15 -10.14
CA ASP A 160 17.33 3.65 -10.93
C ASP A 160 17.11 3.50 -12.43
N ALA A 161 16.68 2.32 -12.88
CA ALA A 161 16.32 2.06 -14.27
C ALA A 161 15.14 2.92 -14.74
N GLY A 162 14.15 3.16 -13.87
CA GLY A 162 12.98 3.99 -14.17
C GLY A 162 13.34 5.45 -14.44
N ALA A 163 14.14 6.10 -13.58
CA ALA A 163 14.50 7.50 -13.85
C ALA A 163 15.49 7.66 -15.00
N ALA A 164 16.27 6.64 -15.35
CA ALA A 164 17.02 6.66 -16.61
C ALA A 164 16.09 6.80 -17.84
N GLN A 165 14.79 6.52 -17.65
CA GLN A 165 13.72 6.67 -18.65
C GLN A 165 12.75 7.82 -18.28
N GLY A 166 13.17 8.74 -17.41
CA GLY A 166 12.37 9.91 -17.01
C GLY A 166 11.22 9.63 -16.04
N GLN A 167 11.13 8.42 -15.47
CA GLN A 167 10.09 8.09 -14.49
C GLN A 167 10.49 8.56 -13.09
N VAL A 168 9.59 9.24 -12.39
CA VAL A 168 9.82 9.74 -11.03
C VAL A 168 8.79 9.15 -10.08
N VAL A 169 9.28 8.51 -9.01
CA VAL A 169 8.49 7.81 -8.00
C VAL A 169 8.95 8.24 -6.61
N PRO A 170 8.60 9.47 -6.19
CA PRO A 170 9.19 10.09 -4.99
C PRO A 170 8.87 9.31 -3.71
N ARG A 171 7.68 8.71 -3.61
CA ARG A 171 7.27 7.96 -2.41
C ARG A 171 7.98 6.61 -2.34
N ALA A 172 8.08 5.90 -3.47
CA ALA A 172 8.85 4.65 -3.51
C ALA A 172 10.36 4.89 -3.30
N PHE A 173 10.89 6.01 -3.80
CA PHE A 173 12.25 6.43 -3.48
C PHE A 173 12.45 6.64 -1.98
N MET A 174 11.56 7.38 -1.32
CA MET A 174 11.65 7.62 0.12
C MET A 174 11.60 6.32 0.92
N ALA A 175 10.66 5.42 0.61
CA ALA A 175 10.59 4.11 1.26
C ALA A 175 11.92 3.33 1.10
N ALA A 176 12.46 3.28 -0.13
CA ALA A 176 13.73 2.59 -0.40
C ALA A 176 14.93 3.27 0.28
N ALA A 177 14.94 4.60 0.36
CA ALA A 177 15.99 5.39 0.99
C ALA A 177 16.00 5.24 2.51
N GLU A 178 14.83 5.12 3.14
CA GLU A 178 14.71 4.82 4.57
C GLU A 178 15.26 3.45 4.89
N GLN A 179 14.93 2.43 4.09
CA GLN A 179 15.48 1.07 4.25
C GLN A 179 16.99 1.00 3.98
N ALA A 180 17.50 1.74 2.99
CA ALA A 180 18.93 1.84 2.71
C ALA A 180 19.70 2.66 3.75
N GLY A 181 18.99 3.51 4.50
CA GLY A 181 19.53 4.62 5.28
C GLY A 181 19.62 5.90 4.44
N LEU A 182 19.01 6.98 4.95
CA LEU A 182 18.94 8.27 4.25
C LEU A 182 20.33 8.88 3.94
N LYS A 183 21.34 8.54 4.75
CA LYS A 183 22.74 8.98 4.57
C LYS A 183 23.58 8.03 3.72
N SER A 184 23.00 6.94 3.20
CA SER A 184 23.72 6.03 2.32
C SER A 184 24.16 6.75 1.05
N GLN A 185 25.26 6.29 0.45
CA GLN A 185 25.75 6.86 -0.82
C GLN A 185 24.69 6.77 -1.92
N TRP A 186 23.92 5.69 -1.96
CA TRP A 186 22.82 5.53 -2.91
C TRP A 186 21.74 6.59 -2.68
N SER A 187 21.19 6.72 -1.47
CA SER A 187 20.12 7.68 -1.15
C SER A 187 20.52 9.12 -1.48
N GLN A 188 21.75 9.52 -1.10
CA GLN A 188 22.28 10.86 -1.32
C GLN A 188 22.47 11.18 -2.80
N SER A 189 23.20 10.31 -3.52
CA SER A 189 23.46 10.51 -4.96
C SER A 189 22.19 10.44 -5.80
N ARG A 190 21.24 9.59 -5.39
CA ARG A 190 19.98 9.43 -6.10
C ARG A 190 19.05 10.61 -5.88
N PHE A 191 18.93 11.11 -4.65
CA PHE A 191 18.18 12.33 -4.35
C PHE A 191 18.68 13.52 -5.18
N GLU A 192 20.00 13.75 -5.18
CA GLU A 192 20.59 14.84 -5.96
C GLU A 192 20.27 14.69 -7.46
N ARG A 193 20.44 13.48 -8.02
CA ARG A 193 20.12 13.22 -9.42
C ARG A 193 18.65 13.47 -9.72
N LEU A 194 17.75 12.92 -8.92
CA LEU A 194 16.31 13.03 -9.13
C LEU A 194 15.87 14.50 -9.13
N MET A 195 16.28 15.29 -8.14
CA MET A 195 15.89 16.70 -8.04
C MET A 195 16.50 17.60 -9.12
N THR A 196 17.64 17.22 -9.68
CA THR A 196 18.31 17.97 -10.76
C THR A 196 17.91 17.52 -12.17
N SER A 197 17.14 16.42 -12.28
CA SER A 197 16.66 15.88 -13.55
C SER A 197 15.18 15.52 -13.48
N LEU A 198 14.39 16.44 -12.92
CA LEU A 198 12.94 16.31 -12.89
C LEU A 198 12.36 16.28 -14.32
N PRO A 199 11.34 15.46 -14.56
CA PRO A 199 10.65 15.37 -15.86
C PRO A 199 9.89 16.66 -16.16
N ASP A 200 9.33 16.75 -17.38
CA ASP A 200 8.50 17.89 -17.77
C ASP A 200 7.33 18.04 -16.78
N GLN A 201 7.22 19.23 -16.21
CA GLN A 201 6.13 19.77 -15.40
C GLN A 201 4.72 19.51 -15.94
N LYS A 202 4.54 19.35 -17.25
CA LYS A 202 3.25 18.93 -17.84
C LYS A 202 2.89 17.49 -17.47
N ASP A 203 3.90 16.63 -17.36
CA ASP A 203 3.74 15.21 -17.09
C ASP A 203 3.75 14.93 -15.58
N ALA A 204 4.51 15.70 -14.78
CA ALA A 204 4.73 15.45 -13.36
C ALA A 204 4.29 16.58 -12.41
N GLY A 205 3.65 17.64 -12.91
CA GLY A 205 3.22 18.79 -12.09
C GLY A 205 2.29 18.41 -10.92
N LYS A 206 1.49 17.34 -11.11
CA LYS A 206 0.59 16.78 -10.09
C LYS A 206 1.33 16.20 -8.88
N ASP A 207 2.60 15.81 -9.06
CA ASP A 207 3.44 15.26 -7.99
C ASP A 207 4.24 16.33 -7.24
N SER A 208 4.02 17.62 -7.51
CA SER A 208 4.75 18.72 -6.89
C SER A 208 4.75 18.67 -5.37
N ALA A 209 3.63 18.35 -4.72
CA ALA A 209 3.54 18.20 -3.28
C ALA A 209 4.36 16.99 -2.76
N ASN A 210 4.31 15.85 -3.46
CA ASN A 210 5.08 14.66 -3.10
C ASN A 210 6.60 14.90 -3.24
N LEU A 211 7.02 15.60 -4.30
CA LEU A 211 8.40 16.01 -4.51
C LEU A 211 8.88 16.98 -3.44
N ALA A 212 8.03 17.93 -3.02
CA ALA A 212 8.35 18.85 -1.94
C ALA A 212 8.48 18.14 -0.59
N ALA A 213 7.59 17.19 -0.28
CA ALA A 213 7.69 16.38 0.93
C ALA A 213 8.98 15.53 0.96
N MET A 214 9.34 14.92 -0.17
CA MET A 214 10.62 14.22 -0.31
C MET A 214 11.81 15.16 -0.09
N TYR A 215 11.76 16.38 -0.66
CA TYR A 215 12.78 17.39 -0.44
C TYR A 215 12.89 17.79 1.03
N ASP A 216 11.76 18.07 1.72
CA ASP A 216 11.75 18.41 3.15
C ASP A 216 12.35 17.31 4.03
N HIS A 217 12.10 16.04 3.70
CA HIS A 217 12.70 14.92 4.42
C HIS A 217 14.21 14.76 4.15
N MET A 218 14.66 15.00 2.92
CA MET A 218 16.06 14.79 2.52
C MET A 218 16.98 15.99 2.80
N ALA A 219 16.47 17.22 2.70
CA ALA A 219 17.26 18.44 2.85
C ALA A 219 18.04 18.53 4.19
N PRO A 220 17.51 18.11 5.35
CA PRO A 220 18.24 18.14 6.62
C PRO A 220 19.35 17.08 6.74
N VAL A 221 19.32 16.03 5.90
CA VAL A 221 20.24 14.89 6.00
C VAL A 221 21.29 14.85 4.88
N VAL A 222 21.14 15.68 3.85
CA VAL A 222 22.13 15.87 2.78
C VAL A 222 23.12 17.00 3.14
N SER A 223 24.18 17.17 2.34
CA SER A 223 25.08 18.31 2.53
C SER A 223 24.35 19.63 2.22
N LYS A 224 24.78 20.73 2.86
CA LYS A 224 24.19 22.05 2.61
C LYS A 224 24.28 22.47 1.14
N ASP A 225 25.35 22.10 0.46
CA ASP A 225 25.52 22.38 -0.98
C ASP A 225 24.50 21.62 -1.83
N VAL A 226 24.26 20.33 -1.52
CA VAL A 226 23.25 19.51 -2.22
C VAL A 226 21.86 20.04 -1.92
N ALA A 227 21.53 20.35 -0.66
CA ALA A 227 20.25 20.94 -0.29
C ALA A 227 20.03 22.27 -1.05
N THR A 228 21.02 23.16 -1.06
CA THR A 228 20.94 24.43 -1.79
C THR A 228 20.70 24.22 -3.27
N LYS A 229 21.54 23.41 -3.93
CA LYS A 229 21.48 23.15 -5.37
C LYS A 229 20.14 22.53 -5.78
N THR A 230 19.71 21.49 -5.07
CA THR A 230 18.46 20.77 -5.36
C THR A 230 17.23 21.61 -5.05
N GLY A 231 17.25 22.40 -3.97
CA GLY A 231 16.18 23.32 -3.62
C GLY A 231 15.99 24.43 -4.65
N LEU A 232 17.08 25.06 -5.12
CA LEU A 232 17.01 26.06 -6.20
C LEU A 232 16.50 25.45 -7.51
N SER A 233 17.03 24.29 -7.90
CA SER A 233 16.56 23.57 -9.09
C SER A 233 15.07 23.21 -9.01
N PHE A 234 14.58 22.88 -7.82
CA PHE A 234 13.17 22.55 -7.62
C PHE A 234 12.27 23.79 -7.66
N LEU A 235 12.71 24.91 -7.08
CA LEU A 235 11.97 26.17 -7.20
C LEU A 235 11.91 26.65 -8.66
N ASP A 236 12.99 26.53 -9.44
CA ASP A 236 12.95 26.80 -10.88
C ASP A 236 11.97 25.86 -11.60
N TRP A 237 11.94 24.58 -11.26
CA TRP A 237 10.96 23.64 -11.82
C TRP A 237 9.52 24.01 -11.45
N LEU A 238 9.25 24.36 -10.17
CA LEU A 238 7.93 24.79 -9.69
C LEU A 238 7.46 26.08 -10.36
N SER A 239 8.38 26.97 -10.76
CA SER A 239 8.04 28.20 -11.51
C SER A 239 7.36 27.92 -12.85
N LYS A 240 7.56 26.72 -13.41
CA LYS A 240 6.99 26.27 -14.70
C LYS A 240 5.71 25.46 -14.51
N VAL A 241 5.34 25.11 -13.28
CA VAL A 241 4.08 24.43 -12.95
C VAL A 241 2.96 25.47 -12.89
N ALA A 242 1.80 25.13 -13.48
CA ALA A 242 0.63 26.00 -13.48
C ALA A 242 0.20 26.38 -12.05
N ASP A 243 -0.27 27.63 -11.90
CA ASP A 243 -0.81 28.15 -10.65
C ASP A 243 -1.91 27.25 -10.09
N SER A 244 -1.67 26.73 -8.89
CA SER A 244 -2.55 25.80 -8.18
C SER A 244 -2.24 25.82 -6.67
N PRO A 245 -3.19 25.45 -5.79
CA PRO A 245 -2.93 25.28 -4.37
C PRO A 245 -1.80 24.29 -4.09
N GLU A 246 -1.72 23.20 -4.86
CA GLU A 246 -0.69 22.16 -4.74
C GLU A 246 0.71 22.72 -5.03
N ARG A 247 0.85 23.53 -6.10
CA ARG A 247 2.11 24.21 -6.39
C ARG A 247 2.49 25.17 -5.26
N ASN A 248 1.55 25.97 -4.78
CA ASN A 248 1.82 26.95 -3.71
C ASN A 248 2.26 26.25 -2.42
N LEU A 249 1.62 25.12 -2.08
CA LEU A 249 2.02 24.27 -0.96
C LEU A 249 3.44 23.71 -1.17
N ALA A 250 3.73 23.18 -2.37
CA ALA A 250 5.04 22.63 -2.70
C ALA A 250 6.16 23.67 -2.59
N VAL A 251 5.92 24.90 -3.08
CA VAL A 251 6.85 26.04 -2.93
C VAL A 251 7.11 26.30 -1.46
N ARG A 252 6.05 26.41 -0.64
CA ARG A 252 6.18 26.70 0.79
C ARG A 252 6.99 25.63 1.52
N ILE A 253 6.62 24.36 1.35
CA ILE A 253 7.34 23.22 1.95
C ILE A 253 8.83 23.28 1.57
N THR A 254 9.13 23.53 0.29
CA THR A 254 10.51 23.64 -0.20
C THR A 254 11.25 24.80 0.45
N THR A 255 10.64 25.98 0.52
CA THR A 255 11.27 27.16 1.13
C THR A 255 11.51 27.00 2.62
N ASP A 256 10.56 26.41 3.36
CA ASP A 256 10.68 26.15 4.79
C ASP A 256 11.78 25.10 5.06
N ALA A 257 11.81 24.03 4.25
CA ALA A 257 12.84 23.00 4.28
C ALA A 257 14.23 23.57 4.00
N MET A 258 14.38 24.41 2.96
CA MET A 258 15.63 25.09 2.63
C MET A 258 16.10 25.97 3.80
N LYS A 259 15.20 26.80 4.34
CA LYS A 259 15.53 27.70 5.45
C LYS A 259 15.97 26.92 6.69
N LYS A 260 15.31 25.79 6.98
CA LYS A 260 15.65 24.90 8.10
C LYS A 260 17.00 24.20 7.90
N ALA A 261 17.30 23.71 6.69
CA ALA A 261 18.53 22.98 6.40
C ALA A 261 19.76 23.90 6.32
N LEU A 262 19.60 25.09 5.73
CA LEU A 262 20.70 26.01 5.44
C LEU A 262 20.95 27.02 6.56
N GLY A 263 19.87 27.47 7.20
CA GLY A 263 19.82 28.67 8.04
C GLY A 263 19.37 29.91 7.25
N ALA A 264 18.87 30.93 7.96
CA ALA A 264 18.26 32.11 7.34
C ALA A 264 19.19 32.87 6.38
N ASP A 265 20.46 33.07 6.78
CA ASP A 265 21.42 33.84 5.99
C ASP A 265 21.83 33.10 4.71
N ALA A 266 22.17 31.81 4.83
CA ALA A 266 22.55 30.98 3.69
C ALA A 266 21.38 30.76 2.72
N TYR A 267 20.14 30.67 3.24
CA TYR A 267 18.94 30.63 2.41
C TYR A 267 18.74 31.93 1.62
N ALA A 268 18.86 33.09 2.28
CA ALA A 268 18.74 34.38 1.61
C ALA A 268 19.80 34.56 0.51
N GLU A 269 21.03 34.13 0.77
CA GLU A 269 22.11 34.18 -0.21
C GLU A 269 21.88 33.24 -1.39
N ALA A 270 21.41 32.02 -1.13
CA ALA A 270 21.03 31.06 -2.17
C ALA A 270 19.98 31.66 -3.11
N LEU A 271 18.92 32.29 -2.59
CA LEU A 271 17.89 32.91 -3.42
C LEU A 271 18.40 34.10 -4.23
N ARG A 272 19.34 34.91 -3.71
CA ARG A 272 19.93 36.01 -4.49
C ARG A 272 20.70 35.53 -5.71
N SER A 273 21.21 34.30 -5.68
CA SER A 273 21.94 33.70 -6.81
C SER A 273 21.03 33.25 -7.95
N ASP A 274 19.72 33.14 -7.73
CA ASP A 274 18.74 32.67 -8.71
C ASP A 274 17.45 33.49 -8.66
N VAL A 275 17.29 34.38 -9.64
CA VAL A 275 16.14 35.31 -9.72
C VAL A 275 14.81 34.55 -9.86
N ILE A 276 14.78 33.42 -10.56
CA ILE A 276 13.55 32.63 -10.76
C ILE A 276 13.15 31.97 -9.45
N ALA A 277 14.11 31.33 -8.76
CA ALA A 277 13.87 30.74 -7.46
C ALA A 277 13.42 31.79 -6.43
N GLN A 278 14.05 32.98 -6.44
CA GLN A 278 13.65 34.11 -5.62
C GLN A 278 12.21 34.52 -5.87
N GLN A 279 11.81 34.75 -7.13
CA GLN A 279 10.44 35.10 -7.48
C GLN A 279 9.44 34.01 -7.08
N THR A 280 9.78 32.75 -7.31
CA THR A 280 8.93 31.60 -6.99
C THR A 280 8.73 31.48 -5.47
N SER A 281 9.78 31.68 -4.67
CA SER A 281 9.69 31.65 -3.21
C SER A 281 8.80 32.74 -2.59
N LEU A 282 8.50 33.81 -3.34
CA LEU A 282 7.65 34.92 -2.89
C LEU A 282 6.17 34.70 -3.20
N ILE A 283 5.80 33.57 -3.81
CA ILE A 283 4.41 33.28 -4.17
C ILE A 283 3.52 33.32 -2.93
N SER A 284 2.42 34.05 -3.05
CA SER A 284 1.31 34.10 -2.10
C SER A 284 0.05 33.67 -2.82
N GLY A 285 -0.71 32.75 -2.23
CA GLY A 285 -1.91 32.20 -2.85
C GLY A 285 -2.61 31.23 -1.91
N PRO A 286 -3.85 30.82 -2.25
CA PRO A 286 -4.56 29.81 -1.48
C PRO A 286 -3.72 28.53 -1.43
N MET A 287 -3.64 27.95 -0.24
CA MET A 287 -2.92 26.69 0.02
C MET A 287 -3.85 25.55 0.39
N ASP A 288 -5.14 25.85 0.53
CA ASP A 288 -6.14 24.86 0.86
C ASP A 288 -6.32 23.97 -0.37
N ILE A 289 -5.73 22.79 -0.31
CA ILE A 289 -6.06 21.69 -1.21
C ILE A 289 -7.45 21.25 -0.77
N GLU A 290 -8.39 21.21 -1.71
CA GLU A 290 -9.72 20.70 -1.45
C GLU A 290 -9.58 19.21 -1.12
N HIS A 291 -9.59 18.89 0.17
CA HIS A 291 -9.61 17.51 0.62
C HIS A 291 -10.98 16.93 0.28
N PRO A 292 -11.06 15.71 -0.30
CA PRO A 292 -12.31 14.99 -0.40
C PRO A 292 -12.95 14.98 0.99
N GLU A 293 -14.21 15.38 1.07
CA GLU A 293 -14.90 15.52 2.35
C GLU A 293 -14.81 14.20 3.13
N GLU A 294 -14.20 14.21 4.32
CA GLU A 294 -14.13 13.01 5.16
C GLU A 294 -15.56 12.60 5.55
N GLU A 295 -16.04 11.52 4.95
CA GLU A 295 -17.39 11.00 5.19
C GLU A 295 -17.49 10.23 6.52
N ALA A 296 -16.85 10.73 7.57
CA ALA A 296 -16.86 10.11 8.89
C ALA A 296 -18.22 10.32 9.58
N VAL A 297 -18.73 9.27 10.23
CA VAL A 297 -19.96 9.35 11.03
C VAL A 297 -19.69 8.91 12.47
N SER A 298 -20.23 9.68 13.42
CA SER A 298 -20.03 9.49 14.85
C SER A 298 -21.00 8.46 15.43
N VAL A 299 -20.47 7.30 15.82
CA VAL A 299 -21.24 6.25 16.52
C VAL A 299 -21.70 6.72 17.91
N THR A 300 -20.94 7.61 18.56
CA THR A 300 -21.33 8.18 19.86
C THR A 300 -22.56 9.08 19.74
N ASP A 301 -22.69 9.83 18.65
CA ASP A 301 -23.86 10.68 18.41
C ASP A 301 -25.10 9.82 18.10
N ALA A 302 -24.92 8.71 17.37
CA ALA A 302 -25.98 7.72 17.16
C ALA A 302 -26.44 7.08 18.49
N ILE A 303 -25.50 6.76 19.40
CA ILE A 303 -25.83 6.19 20.72
C ILE A 303 -26.61 7.19 21.59
N THR A 304 -26.24 8.47 21.57
CA THR A 304 -26.90 9.51 22.38
C THR A 304 -28.28 9.91 21.84
N SER A 305 -28.52 9.76 20.54
CA SER A 305 -29.79 10.08 19.89
C SER A 305 -30.74 8.88 19.69
N ARG A 306 -30.43 7.75 20.35
CA ARG A 306 -31.20 6.51 20.32
C ARG A 306 -32.70 6.72 20.62
N GLY A 307 -33.55 5.99 19.92
CA GLY A 307 -35.01 6.02 20.06
C GLY A 307 -35.69 7.11 19.24
N THR A 308 -34.95 7.89 18.45
CA THR A 308 -35.51 8.86 17.50
C THR A 308 -35.55 8.28 16.09
N ASP A 309 -36.65 8.51 15.35
CA ASP A 309 -36.73 8.10 13.94
C ASP A 309 -35.91 9.06 13.07
N LYS A 310 -34.86 8.53 12.44
CA LYS A 310 -33.93 9.25 11.55
C LYS A 310 -34.16 8.95 10.07
N THR A 311 -35.22 8.19 9.73
CA THR A 311 -35.44 7.70 8.36
C THR A 311 -35.48 8.84 7.33
N GLU A 312 -36.13 9.96 7.67
CA GLU A 312 -36.24 11.11 6.76
C GLU A 312 -34.90 11.85 6.58
N SER A 313 -34.17 12.09 7.67
CA SER A 313 -32.83 12.71 7.59
C SER A 313 -31.84 11.86 6.82
N LEU A 314 -31.89 10.53 6.97
CA LEU A 314 -31.02 9.61 6.24
C LEU A 314 -31.28 9.67 4.75
N ARG A 315 -32.55 9.76 4.31
CA ARG A 315 -32.90 9.82 2.88
C ARG A 315 -32.33 11.04 2.14
N ALA A 316 -32.11 12.15 2.85
CA ALA A 316 -31.55 13.37 2.26
C ALA A 316 -30.02 13.34 2.11
N MET A 317 -29.33 12.33 2.67
CA MET A 317 -27.88 12.22 2.63
C MET A 317 -27.38 11.55 1.34
N PRO A 318 -26.15 11.89 0.87
CA PRO A 318 -25.47 11.14 -0.17
C PRO A 318 -25.33 9.65 0.16
N PRO A 319 -25.31 8.75 -0.83
CA PRO A 319 -25.39 7.30 -0.61
C PRO A 319 -24.39 6.72 0.40
N THR A 320 -23.11 7.08 0.31
CA THR A 320 -22.05 6.60 1.22
C THR A 320 -22.19 7.13 2.64
N LYS A 321 -22.41 8.43 2.80
CA LYS A 321 -22.70 9.04 4.12
C LYS A 321 -23.95 8.42 4.75
N ARG A 322 -25.00 8.24 3.95
CA ARG A 322 -26.25 7.59 4.36
C ARG A 322 -26.00 6.15 4.81
N ALA A 323 -25.18 5.39 4.09
CA ALA A 323 -24.84 4.01 4.46
C ALA A 323 -24.18 3.94 5.84
N ARG A 324 -23.16 4.78 6.07
CA ARG A 324 -22.44 4.83 7.35
C ARG A 324 -23.32 5.33 8.50
N ALA A 325 -24.10 6.40 8.27
CA ALA A 325 -24.99 6.94 9.28
C ALA A 325 -26.10 5.97 9.67
N ALA A 326 -26.74 5.34 8.68
CA ALA A 326 -27.75 4.32 8.93
C ALA A 326 -27.15 3.11 9.66
N ALA A 327 -25.92 2.68 9.34
CA ALA A 327 -25.25 1.61 10.06
C ALA A 327 -24.89 1.98 11.51
N ALA A 328 -24.48 3.23 11.76
CA ALA A 328 -24.21 3.74 13.10
C ALA A 328 -25.50 3.78 13.96
N ASP A 329 -26.60 4.28 13.40
CA ASP A 329 -27.92 4.28 14.04
C ASP A 329 -28.42 2.85 14.29
N ALA A 330 -28.26 1.95 13.31
CA ALA A 330 -28.61 0.54 13.44
C ALA A 330 -27.82 -0.16 14.55
N PHE A 331 -26.51 0.10 14.61
CA PHE A 331 -25.64 -0.41 15.66
C PHE A 331 -26.06 0.11 17.04
N ALA A 332 -26.35 1.41 17.16
CA ALA A 332 -26.83 2.02 18.39
C ALA A 332 -28.14 1.40 18.88
N GLU A 333 -29.13 1.21 18.00
CA GLU A 333 -30.42 0.57 18.32
C GLU A 333 -30.28 -0.93 18.66
N GLY A 334 -29.41 -1.64 17.94
CA GLY A 334 -29.23 -3.08 18.05
C GLY A 334 -28.40 -3.49 19.28
N THR A 335 -27.48 -2.63 19.72
CA THR A 335 -26.60 -2.92 20.87
C THR A 335 -27.41 -2.98 22.16
N ASN A 336 -27.30 -4.12 22.87
CA ASN A 336 -28.08 -4.53 24.05
C ASN A 336 -29.51 -5.02 23.77
N GLY A 337 -29.87 -5.31 22.51
CA GLY A 337 -31.07 -6.08 22.15
C GLY A 337 -32.41 -5.40 22.40
N ARG A 338 -32.44 -4.10 22.71
CA ARG A 338 -33.68 -3.39 23.08
C ARG A 338 -34.60 -3.07 21.91
N ASN A 339 -34.07 -2.85 20.70
CA ASN A 339 -34.87 -2.44 19.55
C ASN A 339 -34.40 -3.08 18.23
N ARG A 340 -34.44 -4.41 18.18
CA ARG A 340 -33.92 -5.18 17.03
C ARG A 340 -34.62 -4.86 15.72
N ALA A 341 -35.94 -4.62 15.75
CA ALA A 341 -36.71 -4.29 14.55
C ALA A 341 -36.28 -2.94 13.93
N GLN A 342 -36.01 -1.93 14.77
CA GLN A 342 -35.51 -0.65 14.29
C GLN A 342 -34.07 -0.76 13.76
N ALA A 343 -33.22 -1.53 14.46
CA ALA A 343 -31.88 -1.81 13.99
C ALA A 343 -31.89 -2.50 12.62
N ASP A 344 -32.76 -3.49 12.41
CA ASP A 344 -32.92 -4.16 11.13
C ASP A 344 -33.35 -3.19 10.02
N LYS A 345 -34.30 -2.29 10.30
CA LYS A 345 -34.73 -1.25 9.34
C LYS A 345 -33.57 -0.33 8.94
N TYR A 346 -32.76 0.11 9.90
CA TYR A 346 -31.62 0.97 9.61
C TYR A 346 -30.49 0.22 8.88
N PHE A 347 -30.24 -1.05 9.19
CA PHE A 347 -29.32 -1.85 8.38
C PHE A 347 -29.84 -2.05 6.96
N ASP A 348 -31.14 -2.24 6.74
CA ASP A 348 -31.68 -2.36 5.38
C ASP A 348 -31.50 -1.06 4.57
N ILE A 349 -31.65 0.11 5.22
CA ILE A 349 -31.30 1.41 4.61
C ILE A 349 -29.80 1.49 4.29
N ALA A 350 -28.94 1.04 5.21
CA ALA A 350 -27.49 1.08 5.03
C ALA A 350 -27.05 0.23 3.83
N PHE A 351 -27.51 -1.02 3.73
CA PHE A 351 -27.15 -1.93 2.64
C PHE A 351 -27.73 -1.46 1.29
N SER A 352 -28.97 -0.96 1.27
CA SER A 352 -29.52 -0.36 0.04
C SER A 352 -28.72 0.87 -0.42
N ALA A 353 -28.18 1.64 0.52
CA ALA A 353 -27.36 2.80 0.19
C ALA A 353 -25.96 2.43 -0.31
N LEU A 354 -25.40 1.30 0.15
CA LEU A 354 -24.16 0.74 -0.42
C LEU A 354 -24.34 0.34 -1.88
N ASP A 355 -25.44 -0.35 -2.21
CA ASP A 355 -25.74 -0.75 -3.60
C ASP A 355 -25.86 0.48 -4.52
N GLU A 356 -26.59 1.51 -4.07
CA GLU A 356 -26.73 2.77 -4.84
C GLU A 356 -25.36 3.44 -5.06
N ALA A 357 -24.55 3.49 -4.01
CA ALA A 357 -23.24 4.11 -4.05
C ALA A 357 -22.29 3.35 -4.99
N TRP A 358 -22.27 2.01 -4.94
CA TRP A 358 -21.42 1.20 -5.81
C TRP A 358 -21.78 1.34 -7.28
N GLN A 359 -23.08 1.31 -7.60
CA GLN A 359 -23.58 1.46 -8.97
C GLN A 359 -23.32 2.84 -9.57
N SER A 360 -23.23 3.88 -8.73
CA SER A 360 -22.99 5.24 -9.20
C SER A 360 -21.59 5.49 -9.73
N HIS A 361 -20.62 4.58 -9.47
CA HIS A 361 -19.21 4.68 -9.87
C HIS A 361 -18.60 6.08 -9.65
N ALA A 362 -19.05 6.82 -8.62
CA ALA A 362 -18.55 8.15 -8.35
C ALA A 362 -17.03 8.09 -8.10
N GLU A 363 -16.26 8.77 -8.96
CA GLU A 363 -14.81 8.84 -8.85
C GLU A 363 -14.43 9.44 -7.48
N GLY A 364 -13.46 8.83 -6.80
CA GLY A 364 -12.94 9.33 -5.52
C GLY A 364 -13.64 8.83 -4.25
N THR A 365 -14.68 7.99 -4.34
CA THR A 365 -15.36 7.45 -3.16
C THR A 365 -14.75 6.12 -2.69
N ASN A 366 -14.31 6.04 -1.42
CA ASN A 366 -13.74 4.82 -0.84
C ASN A 366 -14.84 3.80 -0.48
N MET A 367 -15.47 3.23 -1.51
CA MET A 367 -16.59 2.30 -1.40
C MET A 367 -16.22 1.01 -0.67
N THR A 368 -15.01 0.49 -0.90
CA THR A 368 -14.51 -0.70 -0.20
C THR A 368 -14.56 -0.49 1.31
N GLN A 369 -14.04 0.64 1.79
CA GLN A 369 -14.06 0.98 3.21
C GLN A 369 -15.49 1.12 3.75
N ALA A 370 -16.39 1.78 3.03
CA ALA A 370 -17.79 1.91 3.44
C ALA A 370 -18.48 0.54 3.61
N ILE A 371 -18.26 -0.39 2.67
CA ILE A 371 -18.80 -1.75 2.74
C ILE A 371 -18.24 -2.48 3.97
N GLU A 372 -16.93 -2.40 4.19
CA GLU A 372 -16.29 -3.02 5.34
C GLU A 372 -16.89 -2.48 6.65
N GLU A 373 -16.93 -1.16 6.83
CA GLU A 373 -17.47 -0.52 8.05
C GLU A 373 -18.92 -0.90 8.35
N VAL A 374 -19.80 -0.84 7.34
CA VAL A 374 -21.23 -1.17 7.49
C VAL A 374 -21.41 -2.66 7.81
N CYS A 375 -20.69 -3.54 7.11
CA CYS A 375 -20.78 -4.99 7.32
C CYS A 375 -20.19 -5.39 8.68
N GLU A 376 -19.11 -4.76 9.12
CA GLU A 376 -18.54 -4.96 10.45
C GLU A 376 -19.52 -4.52 11.54
N ALA A 377 -20.11 -3.32 11.43
CA ALA A 377 -21.11 -2.82 12.36
C ALA A 377 -22.32 -3.76 12.47
N ALA A 378 -22.83 -4.26 11.34
CA ALA A 378 -23.89 -5.26 11.30
C ALA A 378 -23.48 -6.57 11.99
N ALA A 379 -22.27 -7.06 11.74
CA ALA A 379 -21.77 -8.31 12.32
C ALA A 379 -21.52 -8.23 13.83
N GLN A 380 -21.26 -7.02 14.35
CA GLN A 380 -21.17 -6.80 15.79
C GLN A 380 -22.52 -7.05 16.48
N VAL A 381 -23.63 -6.69 15.85
CA VAL A 381 -25.00 -6.90 16.37
C VAL A 381 -25.50 -8.33 16.11
N ASP A 382 -25.44 -8.79 14.85
CA ASP A 382 -25.82 -10.14 14.44
C ASP A 382 -25.06 -10.56 13.17
N TYR A 383 -24.01 -11.37 13.34
CA TYR A 383 -23.18 -11.84 12.24
C TYR A 383 -23.91 -12.75 11.23
N VAL A 384 -24.98 -13.45 11.64
CA VAL A 384 -25.74 -14.30 10.72
C VAL A 384 -26.64 -13.44 9.83
N ALA A 385 -27.31 -12.45 10.42
CA ALA A 385 -28.11 -11.50 9.66
C ALA A 385 -27.23 -10.61 8.77
N ALA A 386 -26.07 -10.16 9.27
CA ALA A 386 -25.09 -9.41 8.50
C ALA A 386 -24.57 -10.19 7.29
N LEU A 387 -24.24 -11.48 7.47
CA LEU A 387 -23.82 -12.33 6.34
C LEU A 387 -24.91 -12.43 5.27
N LYS A 388 -26.17 -12.67 5.67
CA LYS A 388 -27.30 -12.73 4.73
C LYS A 388 -27.50 -11.42 3.96
N ARG A 389 -27.26 -10.27 4.60
CA ARG A 389 -27.32 -8.95 3.95
C ARG A 389 -26.16 -8.76 2.97
N ALA A 390 -24.93 -9.10 3.38
CA ALA A 390 -23.76 -9.05 2.51
C ALA A 390 -23.91 -9.94 1.27
N GLU A 391 -24.47 -11.15 1.41
CA GLU A 391 -24.74 -12.05 0.29
C GLU A 391 -25.77 -11.53 -0.71
N ARG A 392 -26.57 -10.52 -0.33
CA ARG A 392 -27.64 -9.91 -1.15
C ARG A 392 -27.24 -8.61 -1.82
N LEU A 393 -26.03 -8.08 -1.56
CA LEU A 393 -25.47 -6.94 -2.30
C LEU A 393 -25.47 -7.25 -3.80
N SER A 394 -25.57 -6.23 -4.63
CA SER A 394 -25.85 -6.39 -6.06
C SER A 394 -24.65 -6.88 -6.86
N ALA A 395 -23.43 -6.40 -6.58
CA ALA A 395 -22.22 -6.85 -7.28
C ALA A 395 -21.47 -7.99 -6.56
N PRO A 396 -20.87 -8.95 -7.30
CA PRO A 396 -20.09 -10.05 -6.71
C PRO A 396 -18.90 -9.60 -5.85
N ALA A 397 -18.25 -8.48 -6.22
CA ALA A 397 -17.14 -7.92 -5.46
C ALA A 397 -17.59 -7.34 -4.12
N GLU A 398 -18.70 -6.59 -4.12
CA GLU A 398 -19.32 -6.07 -2.90
C GLU A 398 -19.71 -7.21 -1.95
N GLN A 399 -20.38 -8.24 -2.48
CA GLN A 399 -20.75 -9.42 -1.71
C GLN A 399 -19.51 -10.04 -1.06
N ALA A 400 -18.43 -10.23 -1.82
CA ALA A 400 -17.21 -10.83 -1.31
C ALA A 400 -16.57 -9.97 -0.21
N ILE A 401 -16.42 -8.65 -0.42
CA ILE A 401 -15.84 -7.72 0.56
C ILE A 401 -16.69 -7.72 1.84
N GLY A 402 -18.02 -7.61 1.73
CA GLY A 402 -18.93 -7.62 2.87
C GLY A 402 -18.87 -8.94 3.65
N MET A 403 -18.82 -10.09 2.97
CA MET A 403 -18.65 -11.39 3.61
C MET A 403 -17.32 -11.51 4.37
N LEU A 404 -16.23 -10.97 3.81
CA LEU A 404 -14.91 -10.96 4.45
C LEU A 404 -14.88 -10.06 5.69
N ALA A 405 -15.55 -8.91 5.64
CA ALA A 405 -15.75 -8.02 6.78
C ALA A 405 -16.50 -8.71 7.93
N VAL A 406 -17.59 -9.44 7.62
CA VAL A 406 -18.31 -10.26 8.61
C VAL A 406 -17.39 -11.33 9.22
N ALA A 407 -16.63 -12.04 8.40
CA ALA A 407 -15.68 -13.06 8.88
C ALA A 407 -14.62 -12.48 9.82
N ARG A 408 -14.12 -11.27 9.54
CA ARG A 408 -13.16 -10.54 10.38
C ARG A 408 -13.71 -10.29 11.79
N VAL A 409 -14.96 -9.82 11.91
CA VAL A 409 -15.63 -9.60 13.22
C VAL A 409 -15.79 -10.89 14.00
N ILE A 410 -16.15 -12.00 13.33
CA ILE A 410 -16.30 -13.31 13.99
C ILE A 410 -14.98 -13.75 14.61
N LEU A 411 -13.85 -13.52 13.93
CA LEU A 411 -12.52 -13.81 14.47
C LEU A 411 -12.15 -12.90 15.63
N GLY A 412 -12.48 -11.60 15.55
CA GLY A 412 -12.19 -10.63 16.61
C GLY A 412 -12.95 -10.87 17.91
N LYS A 413 -14.14 -11.51 17.87
CA LYS A 413 -14.89 -11.89 19.08
C LYS A 413 -14.26 -13.06 19.86
N GLN A 414 -13.22 -13.70 19.33
CA GLN A 414 -12.55 -14.85 19.95
C GLN A 414 -11.18 -14.57 20.56
N SER A 415 -10.55 -13.46 20.18
CA SER A 415 -9.33 -12.93 20.80
C SER A 415 -9.70 -12.20 22.08
#